data_AF-A0A813LZK2-F1
#
_entry.id   AF-A0A813LZK2-F1
#
_cell.length_a   1.000
_cell.length_b   1.000
_cell.length_c   1.000
_cell.angle_alpha   90.00
_cell.angle_beta   90.00
_cell.angle_gamma   90.00
#
_symmetry.space_group_name_H-M   'P 1'
#
loop_
_entity.id
_entity.type
_entity.pdbx_description
1 polymer ?
#
loop_
_entity_poly.entity_id
_entity_poly.type
_entity_poly.pdbx_seq_one_letter_code
_entity_poly.pdbx_strand_id
1 'polypeptide(L)'
;MSTCTQSTSGGGARCGDIGIFLAPAAASFWRHTVGAVCARTTLARYSVARAAEGDGAAGVISYKELARISQQLAPLLKADPVVGYQWRRFQHQKGLQPSTRADEATVQEFLALHSAGALDPIEVASAEVLADFDKVQKEHPAATWLWSSVGARGAFGIVNPKGIPAKIVQDFLESYRAGSFEQPEMASDELAAEVNSFRWAGGKAKWQAFANSQFGPKAAPSDPKFWPADLLRRFLAEQPA
;
A
#
# COMPACT_ATOMS: atom_id res chain seq x y z
N MET A 1 -57.57 -29.11 -5.53
CA MET A 1 -57.15 -27.76 -5.96
C MET A 1 -55.83 -27.93 -6.69
N SER A 2 -55.90 -28.10 -8.01
CA SER A 2 -54.74 -28.32 -8.88
C SER A 2 -54.62 -27.11 -9.79
N THR A 3 -53.55 -26.35 -9.64
CA THR A 3 -53.25 -25.19 -10.49
C THR A 3 -52.33 -25.61 -11.62
N CYS A 4 -52.84 -25.44 -12.85
CA CYS A 4 -52.10 -25.51 -14.10
C CYS A 4 -51.01 -24.43 -14.14
N THR A 5 -49.79 -24.81 -14.51
CA THR A 5 -48.71 -23.88 -14.88
C THR A 5 -48.66 -23.82 -16.41
N GLN A 6 -48.95 -22.64 -16.97
CA GLN A 6 -48.83 -22.37 -18.39
C GLN A 6 -47.37 -22.07 -18.75
N SER A 7 -46.92 -22.76 -19.80
CA SER A 7 -45.68 -22.53 -20.54
C SER A 7 -45.96 -21.54 -21.67
N THR A 8 -45.15 -20.49 -21.80
CA THR A 8 -45.10 -19.64 -23.00
C THR A 8 -43.68 -19.53 -23.49
N SER A 9 -43.48 -20.15 -24.65
CA SER A 9 -42.37 -20.00 -25.56
C SER A 9 -42.60 -18.80 -26.50
N GLY A 10 -41.51 -18.26 -27.03
CA GLY A 10 -41.50 -17.65 -28.36
C GLY A 10 -41.19 -16.16 -28.41
N GLY A 11 -40.29 -15.79 -29.33
CA GLY A 11 -40.20 -14.43 -29.86
C GLY A 11 -38.79 -13.96 -30.15
N GLY A 12 -38.16 -14.49 -31.21
CA GLY A 12 -36.99 -13.85 -31.81
C GLY A 12 -37.36 -12.62 -32.62
N ALA A 13 -36.51 -11.59 -32.59
CA ALA A 13 -36.45 -10.56 -33.61
C ALA A 13 -35.00 -10.05 -33.73
N ARG A 14 -34.41 -10.29 -34.89
CA ARG A 14 -33.22 -9.61 -35.41
C ARG A 14 -33.67 -8.35 -36.15
N CYS A 15 -32.91 -7.27 -36.06
CA CYS A 15 -32.53 -6.34 -37.14
C CYS A 15 -32.04 -5.01 -36.54
N GLY A 16 -30.89 -4.51 -37.02
CA GLY A 16 -30.45 -3.14 -36.75
C GLY A 16 -28.94 -2.91 -36.79
N ASP A 17 -28.26 -3.35 -37.85
CA ASP A 17 -26.92 -2.87 -38.19
C ASP A 17 -26.98 -1.37 -38.54
N ILE A 18 -26.26 -0.53 -37.78
CA ILE A 18 -25.80 0.77 -38.24
C ILE A 18 -24.29 0.81 -37.99
N GLY A 19 -23.53 0.51 -39.04
CA GLY A 19 -22.09 0.68 -39.07
C GLY A 19 -21.74 2.15 -39.18
N ILE A 20 -20.93 2.65 -38.24
CA ILE A 20 -20.17 3.88 -38.40
C ILE A 20 -18.69 3.49 -38.41
N PHE A 21 -18.10 3.55 -39.60
CA PHE A 21 -16.67 3.48 -39.83
C PHE A 21 -16.04 4.82 -39.40
N LEU A 22 -15.16 4.79 -38.39
CA LEU A 22 -14.18 5.86 -38.15
C LEU A 22 -12.79 5.23 -37.98
N ALA A 23 -11.87 5.70 -38.82
CA ALA A 23 -10.50 5.22 -38.95
C ALA A 23 -9.64 5.51 -37.70
N PRO A 24 -8.59 4.70 -37.42
CA PRO A 24 -7.67 4.93 -36.31
C PRO A 24 -6.42 5.67 -36.80
N ALA A 25 -6.31 6.97 -36.51
CA ALA A 25 -5.04 7.68 -36.59
C ALA A 25 -5.04 8.88 -35.63
N ALA A 26 -3.93 9.03 -34.90
CA ALA A 26 -3.58 10.16 -34.03
C ALA A 26 -4.18 10.17 -32.59
N ALA A 27 -3.72 9.26 -31.73
CA ALA A 27 -3.80 9.44 -30.28
C ALA A 27 -2.62 8.80 -29.54
N SER A 28 -1.38 9.20 -29.88
CA SER A 28 -0.18 8.69 -29.19
C SER A 28 0.85 9.76 -28.83
N PHE A 29 0.47 11.05 -28.77
CA PHE A 29 1.44 12.13 -28.58
C PHE A 29 1.32 13.00 -27.31
N TRP A 30 0.45 12.65 -26.36
CA TRP A 30 0.23 13.49 -25.14
C TRP A 30 0.46 12.80 -23.79
N ARG A 31 1.18 11.66 -23.72
CA ARG A 31 1.40 10.94 -22.44
C ARG A 31 2.82 11.03 -21.84
N HIS A 32 3.74 11.84 -22.36
CA HIS A 32 5.11 11.90 -21.83
C HIS A 32 5.63 13.23 -21.29
N THR A 33 4.87 14.33 -21.32
CA THR A 33 5.38 15.63 -20.88
C THR A 33 4.79 16.20 -19.59
N VAL A 34 3.66 15.68 -19.07
CA VAL A 34 3.01 16.26 -17.87
C VAL A 34 3.48 15.61 -16.55
N GLY A 35 4.07 14.42 -16.59
CA GLY A 35 4.53 13.71 -15.38
C GLY A 35 5.81 14.29 -14.73
N ALA A 36 6.63 15.02 -15.48
CA ALA A 36 7.92 15.53 -15.00
C ALA A 36 7.82 16.87 -14.24
N VAL A 37 6.72 17.62 -14.42
CA VAL A 37 6.57 18.97 -13.86
C VAL A 37 6.00 18.94 -12.45
N CYS A 38 5.03 18.07 -12.14
CA CYS A 38 4.45 17.99 -10.79
C CYS A 38 5.41 17.42 -9.72
N ALA A 39 6.43 16.65 -10.10
CA ALA A 39 7.42 16.14 -9.14
C ALA A 39 8.44 17.22 -8.71
N ARG A 40 8.65 18.26 -9.52
CA ARG A 40 9.63 19.33 -9.22
C ARG A 40 9.10 20.37 -8.23
N THR A 41 7.80 20.66 -8.25
CA THR A 41 7.23 21.76 -7.46
C THR A 41 7.02 21.40 -5.98
N THR A 42 6.69 20.14 -5.68
CA THR A 42 6.43 19.70 -4.30
C THR A 42 7.73 19.47 -3.49
N LEU A 43 8.84 19.18 -4.17
CA LEU A 43 10.13 18.91 -3.51
C LEU A 43 10.95 20.17 -3.23
N ALA A 44 10.77 21.25 -4.00
CA ALA A 44 11.43 22.54 -3.74
C ALA A 44 10.99 23.20 -2.41
N ARG A 45 9.81 22.86 -1.90
CA ARG A 45 9.30 23.39 -0.62
C ARG A 45 9.85 22.67 0.61
N TYR A 46 10.31 21.42 0.47
CA TYR A 46 10.84 20.65 1.60
C TYR A 46 12.30 21.02 1.96
N SER A 47 13.07 21.57 1.02
CA SER A 47 14.44 22.03 1.29
C SER A 47 14.53 23.37 2.03
N VAL A 48 13.45 24.15 2.06
CA VAL A 48 13.47 25.52 2.62
C VAL A 48 12.98 25.56 4.07
N ALA A 49 12.13 24.63 4.50
CA ALA A 49 11.51 24.68 5.83
C ALA A 49 12.44 24.28 7.00
N ARG A 50 13.61 23.69 6.74
CA ARG A 50 14.55 23.25 7.80
C ARG A 50 15.74 24.19 8.00
N ALA A 51 15.84 25.26 7.22
CA ALA A 51 16.94 26.23 7.30
C ALA A 51 16.73 27.32 8.37
N ALA A 52 15.57 27.36 9.04
CA ALA A 52 15.18 28.47 9.93
C ALA A 52 15.48 28.23 11.42
N GLU A 53 15.88 27.04 11.84
CA GLU A 53 16.14 26.74 13.26
C GLU A 53 17.58 26.25 13.46
N GLY A 54 18.47 27.19 13.79
CA GLY A 54 19.63 27.01 14.66
C GLY A 54 20.74 26.05 14.23
N ASP A 55 21.86 26.62 13.77
CA ASP A 55 23.24 26.15 13.94
C ASP A 55 23.47 24.62 14.03
N GLY A 56 23.37 24.00 12.87
CA GLY A 56 23.97 22.70 12.60
C GLY A 56 23.97 22.53 11.09
N ALA A 57 25.14 22.71 10.46
CA ALA A 57 25.34 22.48 9.03
C ALA A 57 25.18 20.99 8.67
N ALA A 58 23.98 20.45 8.85
CA ALA A 58 23.56 19.21 8.23
C ALA A 58 23.50 19.51 6.73
N GLY A 59 24.57 19.13 6.03
CA GLY A 59 24.76 19.39 4.61
C GLY A 59 23.50 19.03 3.83
N VAL A 60 22.98 20.00 3.08
CA VAL A 60 21.87 19.77 2.16
C VAL A 60 22.38 18.80 1.08
N ILE A 61 21.99 17.53 1.20
CA ILE A 61 22.38 16.49 0.23
C ILE A 61 21.93 16.95 -1.16
N SER A 62 22.87 16.96 -2.11
CA SER A 62 22.57 17.36 -3.48
C SER A 62 21.57 16.37 -4.12
N TYR A 63 20.69 16.88 -4.99
CA TYR A 63 19.77 16.02 -5.75
C TYR A 63 20.50 14.92 -6.53
N LYS A 64 21.70 15.22 -7.05
CA LYS A 64 22.52 14.25 -7.79
C LYS A 64 22.97 13.09 -6.89
N GLU A 65 23.31 13.40 -5.65
CA GLU A 65 23.77 12.45 -4.65
C GLU A 65 22.63 11.55 -4.20
N LEU A 66 21.45 12.13 -3.93
CA LEU A 66 20.22 11.36 -3.67
C LEU A 66 19.85 10.42 -4.83
N ALA A 67 19.98 10.88 -6.07
CA ALA A 67 19.71 10.06 -7.24
C ALA A 67 20.70 8.88 -7.34
N ARG A 68 21.99 9.12 -7.09
CA ARG A 68 23.04 8.08 -7.08
C ARG A 68 22.77 7.02 -6.01
N ILE A 69 22.47 7.44 -4.79
CA ILE A 69 22.15 6.56 -3.67
C ILE A 69 20.92 5.69 -3.99
N SER A 70 19.87 6.33 -4.51
CA SER A 70 18.65 5.63 -4.90
C SER A 70 18.90 4.62 -6.03
N GLN A 71 19.80 4.92 -6.98
CA GLN A 71 20.17 4.02 -8.06
C GLN A 71 20.88 2.74 -7.58
N GLN A 72 21.62 2.81 -6.46
CA GLN A 72 22.29 1.63 -5.90
C GLN A 72 21.35 0.75 -5.07
N LEU A 73 20.53 1.36 -4.22
CA LEU A 73 19.66 0.62 -3.29
C LEU A 73 18.38 0.09 -3.98
N ALA A 74 17.78 0.85 -4.90
CA ALA A 74 16.49 0.48 -5.49
C ALA A 74 16.50 -0.87 -6.26
N PRO A 75 17.54 -1.22 -7.04
CA PRO A 75 17.62 -2.54 -7.68
C PRO A 75 17.63 -3.68 -6.68
N LEU A 76 18.34 -3.54 -5.55
CA LEU A 76 18.40 -4.57 -4.50
C LEU A 76 17.03 -4.77 -3.84
N LEU A 77 16.38 -3.67 -3.43
CA LEU A 77 15.04 -3.73 -2.81
C LEU A 77 13.97 -4.29 -3.76
N LYS A 78 14.16 -4.13 -5.07
CA LYS A 78 13.26 -4.67 -6.08
C LYS A 78 13.53 -6.16 -6.36
N ALA A 79 14.79 -6.57 -6.36
CA ALA A 79 15.21 -7.92 -6.67
C ALA A 79 14.82 -8.91 -5.55
N ASP A 80 14.95 -8.49 -4.29
CA ASP A 80 14.70 -9.35 -3.14
C ASP A 80 13.86 -8.62 -2.08
N PRO A 81 12.62 -9.09 -1.80
CA PRO A 81 11.76 -8.48 -0.79
C PRO A 81 12.33 -8.61 0.64
N VAL A 82 13.22 -9.58 0.91
CA VAL A 82 13.91 -9.74 2.21
C VAL A 82 14.83 -8.56 2.49
N VAL A 83 15.55 -8.10 1.48
CA VAL A 83 16.40 -6.90 1.56
C VAL A 83 15.55 -5.68 1.92
N GLY A 84 14.30 -5.65 1.43
CA GLY A 84 13.29 -4.68 1.84
C GLY A 84 13.08 -4.63 3.36
N TYR A 85 12.88 -5.78 3.99
CA TYR A 85 12.73 -5.87 5.43
C TYR A 85 14.01 -5.56 6.18
N GLN A 86 15.15 -6.09 5.75
CA GLN A 86 16.45 -5.79 6.37
C GLN A 86 16.74 -4.29 6.37
N TRP A 87 16.48 -3.61 5.25
CA TRP A 87 16.62 -2.17 5.15
C TRP A 87 15.71 -1.44 6.14
N ARG A 88 14.43 -1.82 6.25
CA ARG A 88 13.50 -1.20 7.21
C ARG A 88 13.90 -1.43 8.66
N ARG A 89 14.35 -2.63 9.00
CA ARG A 89 14.90 -2.97 10.33
C ARG A 89 16.13 -2.12 10.64
N PHE A 90 17.04 -1.98 9.69
CA PHE A 90 18.25 -1.16 9.82
C PHE A 90 17.91 0.33 10.04
N GLN A 91 16.97 0.88 9.25
CA GLN A 91 16.47 2.24 9.45
C GLN A 91 15.91 2.43 10.87
N HIS A 92 15.10 1.49 11.35
CA HIS A 92 14.52 1.54 12.69
C HIS A 92 15.59 1.50 13.79
N GLN A 93 16.61 0.64 13.65
CA GLN A 93 17.76 0.57 14.58
C GLN A 93 18.56 1.87 14.64
N LYS A 94 18.59 2.65 13.55
CA LYS A 94 19.20 3.98 13.48
C LYS A 94 18.26 5.11 13.94
N GLY A 95 17.06 4.79 14.43
CA GLY A 95 16.06 5.78 14.84
C GLY A 95 15.41 6.54 13.67
N LEU A 96 15.54 6.04 12.44
CA LEU A 96 14.95 6.65 11.26
C LEU A 96 13.51 6.14 11.06
N GLN A 97 12.60 7.07 10.80
CA GLN A 97 11.23 6.73 10.42
C GLN A 97 11.19 6.19 8.98
N PRO A 98 10.27 5.26 8.64
CA PRO A 98 10.18 4.71 7.28
C PRO A 98 9.92 5.75 6.17
N SER A 99 9.36 6.91 6.51
CA SER A 99 9.12 8.04 5.61
C SER A 99 10.34 8.97 5.48
N THR A 100 11.27 8.91 6.42
CA THR A 100 12.47 9.73 6.42
C THR A 100 13.45 9.20 5.37
N ARG A 101 13.95 10.11 4.54
CA ARG A 101 15.04 9.80 3.62
C ARG A 101 16.30 9.55 4.44
N ALA A 102 16.88 8.36 4.29
CA ALA A 102 18.20 8.09 4.81
C ALA A 102 19.24 8.94 4.08
N ASP A 103 20.25 9.40 4.79
CA ASP A 103 21.40 10.06 4.20
C ASP A 103 22.31 9.06 3.47
N GLU A 104 23.32 9.57 2.79
CA GLU A 104 24.26 8.75 2.04
C GLU A 104 25.04 7.79 2.94
N ALA A 105 25.55 8.29 4.06
CA ALA A 105 26.37 7.50 4.97
C ALA A 105 25.60 6.28 5.47
N THR A 106 24.33 6.46 5.83
CA THR A 106 23.42 5.39 6.26
C THR A 106 23.19 4.37 5.15
N VAL A 107 22.98 4.81 3.91
CA VAL A 107 22.77 3.87 2.79
C VAL A 107 24.06 3.12 2.47
N GLN A 108 25.21 3.79 2.43
CA GLN A 108 26.50 3.13 2.20
C GLN A 108 26.84 2.13 3.31
N GLU A 109 26.56 2.46 4.57
CA GLU A 109 26.71 1.54 5.69
C GLU A 109 25.86 0.28 5.51
N PHE A 110 24.58 0.44 5.15
CA PHE A 110 23.71 -0.71 4.87
C PHE A 110 24.21 -1.56 3.70
N LEU A 111 24.63 -0.94 2.59
CA LEU A 111 25.15 -1.66 1.43
C LEU A 111 26.45 -2.42 1.76
N ALA A 112 27.31 -1.83 2.60
CA ALA A 112 28.51 -2.50 3.10
C ALA A 112 28.16 -3.71 3.96
N LEU A 113 27.24 -3.56 4.92
CA LEU A 113 26.77 -4.67 5.77
C LEU A 113 26.11 -5.79 4.96
N HIS A 114 25.27 -5.42 3.99
CA HIS A 114 24.59 -6.37 3.11
C HIS A 114 25.58 -7.15 2.23
N SER A 115 26.51 -6.46 1.57
CA SER A 115 27.51 -7.11 0.70
C SER A 115 28.53 -7.96 1.48
N ALA A 116 28.81 -7.60 2.73
CA ALA A 116 29.63 -8.40 3.64
C ALA A 116 28.89 -9.63 4.21
N GLY A 117 27.58 -9.77 3.97
CA GLY A 117 26.77 -10.83 4.61
C GLY A 117 26.66 -10.67 6.12
N ALA A 118 26.87 -9.46 6.64
CA ALA A 118 26.87 -9.16 8.07
C ALA A 118 25.46 -8.89 8.64
N LEU A 119 24.45 -8.83 7.78
CA LEU A 119 23.05 -8.72 8.19
C LEU A 119 22.53 -10.10 8.61
N ASP A 120 21.75 -10.14 9.69
CA ASP A 120 21.14 -11.38 10.16
C ASP A 120 20.36 -12.07 9.02
N PRO A 121 20.56 -13.39 8.82
CA PRO A 121 19.75 -14.13 7.88
C PRO A 121 18.29 -14.12 8.33
N ILE A 122 17.39 -14.00 7.35
CA ILE A 122 15.95 -13.99 7.60
C ILE A 122 15.36 -15.24 6.99
N GLU A 123 14.82 -16.09 7.84
CA GLU A 123 13.97 -17.18 7.42
C GLU A 123 12.61 -16.61 7.01
N VAL A 124 12.28 -16.70 5.72
CA VAL A 124 10.99 -16.28 5.17
C VAL A 124 9.95 -17.39 5.27
N ALA A 125 8.68 -17.00 5.30
CA ALA A 125 7.58 -17.96 5.34
C ALA A 125 7.64 -18.94 4.15
N SER A 126 7.42 -20.23 4.41
CA SER A 126 7.31 -21.24 3.36
C SER A 126 6.07 -20.99 2.48
N ALA A 127 6.05 -21.59 1.29
CA ALA A 127 4.90 -21.50 0.39
C ALA A 127 3.59 -22.01 1.04
N GLU A 128 3.69 -23.00 1.92
CA GLU A 128 2.56 -23.56 2.67
C GLU A 128 2.00 -22.54 3.67
N VAL A 129 2.86 -21.89 4.45
CA VAL A 129 2.46 -20.84 5.40
C VAL A 129 1.83 -19.65 4.68
N LEU A 130 2.37 -19.26 3.52
CA LEU A 130 1.81 -18.19 2.71
C LEU A 130 0.46 -18.57 2.09
N ALA A 131 0.29 -19.80 1.62
CA ALA A 131 -0.99 -20.28 1.09
C ALA A 131 -2.07 -20.31 2.19
N ASP A 132 -1.68 -20.72 3.39
CA ASP A 132 -2.54 -20.73 4.58
C ASP A 132 -2.93 -19.30 4.99
N PHE A 133 -1.98 -18.36 4.94
CA PHE A 133 -2.24 -16.94 5.13
C PHE A 133 -3.21 -16.34 4.10
N ASP A 134 -2.98 -16.62 2.82
CA ASP A 134 -3.86 -16.15 1.72
C ASP A 134 -5.28 -16.70 1.88
N LYS A 135 -5.41 -17.96 2.32
CA LYS A 135 -6.71 -18.57 2.63
C LYS A 135 -7.43 -17.82 3.75
N VAL A 136 -6.75 -17.54 4.87
CA VAL A 136 -7.33 -16.79 5.99
C VAL A 136 -7.79 -15.39 5.56
N GLN A 137 -7.00 -14.66 4.77
CA GLN A 137 -7.39 -13.33 4.27
C GLN A 137 -8.60 -13.38 3.34
N LYS A 138 -8.71 -14.42 2.51
CA LYS A 138 -9.84 -14.60 1.59
C LYS A 138 -11.13 -14.96 2.32
N GLU A 139 -11.05 -15.84 3.31
CA GLU A 139 -12.21 -16.31 4.09
C GLU A 139 -12.68 -15.26 5.10
N HIS A 140 -11.76 -14.42 5.59
CA HIS A 140 -12.06 -13.45 6.63
C HIS A 140 -11.52 -12.04 6.28
N PRO A 141 -12.36 -11.12 5.79
CA PRO A 141 -11.95 -9.75 5.47
C PRO A 141 -11.27 -9.01 6.63
N ALA A 142 -11.68 -9.28 7.87
CA ALA A 142 -11.07 -8.73 9.08
C ALA A 142 -9.59 -9.11 9.25
N ALA A 143 -9.16 -10.29 8.77
CA ALA A 143 -7.76 -10.69 8.81
C ALA A 143 -6.87 -9.75 7.97
N THR A 144 -7.38 -9.19 6.88
CA THR A 144 -6.63 -8.21 6.05
C THR A 144 -6.37 -6.92 6.82
N TRP A 145 -7.38 -6.44 7.56
CA TRP A 145 -7.26 -5.28 8.44
C TRP A 145 -6.26 -5.53 9.57
N LEU A 146 -6.45 -6.62 10.30
CA LEU A 146 -5.61 -6.98 11.44
C LEU A 146 -4.15 -7.19 11.02
N TRP A 147 -3.94 -7.85 9.88
CA TRP A 147 -2.61 -8.00 9.30
C TRP A 147 -1.95 -6.66 8.99
N SER A 148 -2.70 -5.69 8.47
CA SER A 148 -2.17 -4.35 8.19
C SER A 148 -1.67 -3.66 9.47
N SER A 149 -2.36 -3.88 10.60
CA SER A 149 -1.92 -3.41 11.93
C SER A 149 -0.64 -4.11 12.41
N VAL A 150 -0.58 -5.43 12.23
CA VAL A 150 0.62 -6.23 12.54
C VAL A 150 1.80 -5.80 11.68
N GLY A 151 1.61 -5.63 10.37
CA GLY A 151 2.64 -5.18 9.45
C GLY A 151 3.14 -3.77 9.78
N ALA A 152 2.24 -2.86 10.14
CA ALA A 152 2.59 -1.50 10.56
C ALA A 152 3.50 -1.49 11.80
N ARG A 153 3.21 -2.32 12.81
CA ARG A 153 3.91 -2.32 14.11
C ARG A 153 5.09 -3.29 14.17
N GLY A 154 4.88 -4.53 13.74
CA GLY A 154 5.84 -5.64 13.87
C GLY A 154 6.76 -5.84 12.67
N ALA A 155 6.34 -5.41 11.47
CA ALA A 155 7.13 -5.58 10.24
C ALA A 155 7.59 -4.26 9.62
N PHE A 156 7.75 -3.21 10.44
CA PHE A 156 8.26 -1.91 10.01
C PHE A 156 7.50 -1.28 8.83
N GLY A 157 6.18 -1.48 8.79
CA GLY A 157 5.31 -0.98 7.72
C GLY A 157 5.27 -1.85 6.46
N ILE A 158 5.86 -3.05 6.47
CA ILE A 158 5.80 -4.00 5.37
C ILE A 158 4.55 -4.88 5.54
N VAL A 159 3.67 -4.84 4.55
CA VAL A 159 2.43 -5.63 4.53
C VAL A 159 2.50 -6.88 3.64
N ASN A 160 3.51 -6.99 2.78
CA ASN A 160 3.69 -8.19 1.96
C ASN A 160 4.36 -9.29 2.79
N PRO A 161 3.68 -10.41 3.10
CA PRO A 161 4.23 -11.46 3.96
C PRO A 161 5.41 -12.21 3.34
N LYS A 162 5.63 -12.11 2.01
CA LYS A 162 6.72 -12.81 1.31
C LYS A 162 8.12 -12.31 1.64
N GLY A 163 8.23 -11.08 2.15
CA GLY A 163 9.51 -10.41 2.41
C GLY A 163 9.87 -10.25 3.87
N ILE A 164 9.10 -10.85 4.78
CA ILE A 164 9.24 -10.65 6.23
C ILE A 164 9.54 -11.99 6.91
N PRO A 165 10.07 -11.98 8.15
CA PRO A 165 10.35 -13.21 8.89
C PRO A 165 9.13 -14.13 9.00
N ALA A 166 9.33 -15.42 8.75
CA ALA A 166 8.32 -16.48 8.84
C ALA A 166 7.58 -16.42 10.17
N LYS A 167 8.33 -16.22 11.26
CA LYS A 167 7.81 -16.12 12.61
C LYS A 167 6.71 -15.07 12.76
N ILE A 168 6.83 -13.91 12.12
CA ILE A 168 5.79 -12.85 12.21
C ILE A 168 4.48 -13.31 11.57
N VAL A 169 4.57 -14.00 10.41
CA VAL A 169 3.40 -14.53 9.71
C VAL A 169 2.75 -15.65 10.52
N GLN A 170 3.57 -16.55 11.07
CA GLN A 170 3.11 -17.68 11.90
C GLN A 170 2.45 -17.19 13.20
N ASP A 171 3.10 -16.28 13.94
CA ASP A 171 2.57 -15.68 15.17
C ASP A 171 1.21 -15.01 14.91
N PHE A 172 1.05 -14.34 13.76
CA PHE A 172 -0.23 -13.76 13.35
C PHE A 172 -1.30 -14.83 13.11
N LEU A 173 -0.99 -15.87 12.32
CA LEU A 173 -1.95 -16.94 12.02
C LEU A 173 -2.37 -17.70 13.28
N GLU A 174 -1.42 -17.97 14.18
CA GLU A 174 -1.68 -18.61 15.47
C GLU A 174 -2.61 -17.73 16.33
N SER A 175 -2.25 -16.46 16.52
CA SER A 175 -3.04 -15.50 17.30
C SER A 175 -4.43 -15.29 16.71
N TYR A 176 -4.55 -15.30 15.37
CA TYR A 176 -5.83 -15.17 14.67
C TYR A 176 -6.74 -16.36 14.92
N ARG A 177 -6.21 -17.58 14.79
CA ARG A 177 -6.96 -18.83 15.04
C ARG A 177 -7.34 -19.00 16.51
N ALA A 178 -6.48 -18.55 17.41
CA ALA A 178 -6.75 -18.54 18.84
C ALA A 178 -7.84 -17.52 19.23
N GLY A 179 -8.31 -16.67 18.30
CA GLY A 179 -9.29 -15.62 18.60
C GLY A 179 -8.71 -14.50 19.46
N SER A 180 -7.39 -14.31 19.47
CA SER A 180 -6.72 -13.29 20.29
C SER A 180 -6.93 -11.87 19.78
N PHE A 181 -7.42 -11.69 18.55
CA PHE A 181 -7.80 -10.40 18.01
C PHE A 181 -9.30 -10.15 18.19
N GLU A 182 -9.64 -8.95 18.66
CA GLU A 182 -11.00 -8.42 18.53
C GLU A 182 -11.35 -8.29 17.05
N GLN A 183 -12.44 -8.93 16.63
CA GLN A 183 -12.89 -8.94 15.24
C GLN A 183 -13.80 -7.72 15.00
N PRO A 184 -13.33 -6.68 14.29
CA PRO A 184 -14.16 -5.51 14.02
C PRO A 184 -15.32 -5.86 13.08
N GLU A 185 -16.44 -5.14 13.22
CA GLU A 185 -17.47 -5.11 12.18
C GLU A 185 -16.85 -4.51 10.92
N MET A 186 -16.74 -5.31 9.86
CA MET A 186 -16.18 -4.85 8.59
C MET A 186 -17.22 -4.01 7.82
N ALA A 187 -16.73 -3.07 7.01
CA ALA A 187 -17.60 -2.26 6.17
C ALA A 187 -18.46 -3.12 5.23
N SER A 188 -19.74 -2.77 5.10
CA SER A 188 -20.61 -3.35 4.06
C SER A 188 -20.20 -2.84 2.67
N ASP A 189 -20.69 -3.52 1.63
CA ASP A 189 -20.44 -3.11 0.25
C ASP A 189 -20.98 -1.70 -0.05
N GLU A 190 -22.11 -1.32 0.55
CA GLU A 190 -22.71 0.02 0.41
C GLU A 190 -21.80 1.09 1.02
N LEU A 191 -21.31 0.86 2.26
CA LEU A 191 -20.43 1.80 2.94
C LEU A 191 -19.08 1.93 2.20
N ALA A 192 -18.54 0.82 1.71
CA ALA A 192 -17.34 0.84 0.89
C ALA A 192 -17.56 1.59 -0.44
N ALA A 193 -18.74 1.44 -1.07
CA ALA A 193 -19.11 2.16 -2.29
C ALA A 193 -19.25 3.67 -2.04
N GLU A 194 -19.76 4.09 -0.89
CA GLU A 194 -19.84 5.50 -0.50
C GLU A 194 -18.44 6.14 -0.35
N VAL A 195 -17.52 5.48 0.36
CA VAL A 195 -16.13 5.93 0.48
C VAL A 195 -15.45 5.97 -0.90
N ASN A 196 -15.70 4.97 -1.75
CA ASN A 196 -15.18 4.98 -3.11
C ASN A 196 -15.74 6.16 -3.92
N SER A 197 -17.03 6.45 -3.83
CA SER A 197 -17.65 7.59 -4.50
C SER A 197 -17.01 8.91 -4.08
N PHE A 198 -16.79 9.09 -2.76
CA PHE A 198 -16.03 10.22 -2.23
C PHE A 198 -14.61 10.31 -2.81
N ARG A 199 -13.88 9.20 -2.88
CA ARG A 199 -12.51 9.15 -3.45
C ARG A 199 -12.50 9.60 -4.91
N TRP A 200 -13.48 9.19 -5.70
CA TRP A 200 -13.61 9.53 -7.12
C TRP A 200 -14.07 10.97 -7.34
N ALA A 201 -14.84 11.55 -6.41
CA ALA A 201 -15.25 12.95 -6.41
C ALA A 201 -14.13 13.95 -6.00
N GLY A 202 -12.87 13.53 -5.99
CA GLY A 202 -11.72 14.36 -5.61
C GLY A 202 -11.24 14.16 -4.16
N GLY A 203 -11.93 13.33 -3.37
CA GLY A 203 -11.57 13.02 -1.98
C GLY A 203 -10.34 12.12 -1.79
N LYS A 204 -9.68 11.67 -2.87
CA LYS A 204 -8.57 10.70 -2.83
C LYS A 204 -7.43 11.10 -1.88
N ALA A 205 -7.04 12.37 -1.85
CA ALA A 205 -5.95 12.84 -0.99
C ALA A 205 -6.33 12.78 0.50
N LYS A 206 -7.57 13.17 0.84
CA LYS A 206 -8.08 13.11 2.21
C LYS A 206 -8.22 11.67 2.69
N TRP A 207 -8.73 10.78 1.84
CA TRP A 207 -8.76 9.34 2.12
C TRP A 207 -7.37 8.79 2.37
N GLN A 208 -6.39 9.12 1.52
CA GLN A 208 -5.03 8.63 1.70
C GLN A 208 -4.37 9.17 2.97
N ALA A 209 -4.64 10.43 3.34
CA ALA A 209 -4.16 11.00 4.60
C ALA A 209 -4.76 10.28 5.81
N PHE A 210 -6.08 10.04 5.80
CA PHE A 210 -6.76 9.24 6.82
C PHE A 210 -6.20 7.81 6.89
N ALA A 211 -6.04 7.16 5.74
CA ALA A 211 -5.53 5.80 5.69
C ALA A 211 -4.10 5.70 6.26
N ASN A 212 -3.26 6.66 5.91
CA ASN A 212 -1.89 6.76 6.42
C ASN A 212 -1.85 7.14 7.92
N SER A 213 -2.85 7.83 8.47
CA SER A 213 -2.85 8.15 9.90
C SER A 213 -3.15 6.92 10.77
N GLN A 214 -3.83 5.92 10.23
CA GLN A 214 -4.13 4.67 10.96
C GLN A 214 -2.96 3.67 10.92
N PHE A 215 -2.26 3.54 9.79
CA PHE A 215 -1.22 2.48 9.59
C PHE A 215 0.16 2.99 9.23
N GLY A 216 0.30 4.28 8.95
CA GLY A 216 1.47 4.80 8.25
C GLY A 216 1.41 4.59 6.73
N PRO A 217 2.41 5.13 6.01
CA PRO A 217 2.43 5.08 4.56
C PRO A 217 2.60 3.64 4.04
N LYS A 218 1.74 3.26 3.09
CA LYS A 218 1.76 1.97 2.35
C LYS A 218 1.33 0.72 3.12
N ALA A 219 1.03 0.82 4.41
CA ALA A 219 0.52 -0.31 5.19
C ALA A 219 -1.02 -0.41 5.21
N ALA A 220 -1.70 0.68 4.87
CA ALA A 220 -3.15 0.73 4.82
C ALA A 220 -3.77 -0.15 3.71
N PRO A 221 -4.86 -0.91 3.98
CA PRO A 221 -5.63 -1.55 2.93
C PRO A 221 -6.16 -0.52 1.92
N SER A 222 -5.98 -0.80 0.63
CA SER A 222 -6.36 0.15 -0.43
C SER A 222 -7.86 0.14 -0.77
N ASP A 223 -8.54 -0.96 -0.48
CA ASP A 223 -9.97 -1.16 -0.71
C ASP A 223 -10.75 -0.93 0.59
N PRO A 224 -11.69 0.05 0.63
CA PRO A 224 -12.47 0.37 1.82
C PRO A 224 -13.23 -0.83 2.43
N LYS A 225 -13.58 -1.87 1.66
CA LYS A 225 -14.27 -3.05 2.22
C LYS A 225 -13.46 -3.80 3.29
N PHE A 226 -12.12 -3.62 3.30
CA PHE A 226 -11.23 -4.19 4.30
C PHE A 226 -11.00 -3.26 5.49
N TRP A 227 -11.86 -2.27 5.69
CA TRP A 227 -11.80 -1.36 6.83
C TRP A 227 -12.97 -1.64 7.79
N PRO A 228 -12.77 -1.43 9.11
CA PRO A 228 -13.84 -1.41 10.08
C PRO A 228 -14.91 -0.37 9.72
N ALA A 229 -16.17 -0.77 9.83
CA ALA A 229 -17.31 0.05 9.46
C ALA A 229 -17.39 1.34 10.28
N ASP A 230 -17.09 1.27 11.58
CA ASP A 230 -17.06 2.42 12.48
C ASP A 230 -16.02 3.48 12.06
N LEU A 231 -14.83 3.04 11.63
CA LEU A 231 -13.78 3.94 11.13
C LEU A 231 -14.19 4.62 9.82
N LEU A 232 -14.82 3.90 8.89
CA LEU A 232 -15.31 4.51 7.66
C LEU A 232 -16.45 5.51 7.90
N ARG A 233 -17.40 5.17 8.79
CA ARG A 233 -18.49 6.07 9.18
C ARG A 233 -17.94 7.37 9.80
N ARG A 234 -16.96 7.27 10.70
CA ARG A 234 -16.26 8.44 11.28
C ARG A 234 -15.54 9.24 10.20
N PHE A 235 -14.79 8.58 9.32
CA PHE A 235 -14.10 9.26 8.22
C PHE A 235 -15.07 10.08 7.36
N LEU A 236 -16.19 9.49 6.93
CA LEU A 236 -17.20 10.18 6.13
C LEU A 236 -17.86 11.34 6.87
N ALA A 237 -18.18 11.17 8.16
CA ALA A 237 -18.78 12.22 8.99
C ALA A 237 -17.86 13.45 9.19
N GLU A 238 -16.53 13.26 9.15
CA GLU A 238 -15.55 14.34 9.28
C GLU A 238 -15.27 15.08 7.95
N GLN A 239 -15.78 14.58 6.82
CA GLN A 239 -15.55 15.26 5.55
C GLN A 239 -16.49 16.46 5.41
N PRO A 240 -15.97 17.66 5.06
CA PRO A 240 -16.84 18.79 4.76
C PRO A 240 -17.70 18.45 3.53
N ALA A 241 -18.98 18.83 3.60
CA ALA A 241 -19.95 18.71 2.51
C ALA A 241 -19.51 19.49 1.26
#